data_AF-I3EI03-F1
#
_entry.id   AF-I3EI03-F1
#
_cell.length_a   1.000
_cell.length_b   1.000
_cell.length_c   1.000
_cell.angle_alpha   90.00
_cell.angle_beta   90.00
_cell.angle_gamma   90.00
#
_symmetry.space_group_name_H-M   'P 1'
#
loop_
_entity.id
_entity.type
_entity.pdbx_description
1 polymer ?
#
loop_
_entity_poly.entity_id
_entity_poly.type
_entity_poly.pdbx_seq_one_letter_code
_entity_poly.pdbx_strand_id
1 'polypeptide(L)'
;MHDEGVVKYSINHTRMKERANEIINQIEYELGKEGFDYTTISNNLILNLDQLIDDLISTTAVDKHSAHLTHEVNHYIREMVVYLIETGPIRAMIESRIDSYDKKASSQKTSRDVARVYELLNNSVHLAVHKVPGTKLGSISVFTISGVVYWLILSLIIIFIVRWGISVGEYKLFINGFMGYVGLKH
;
A
#
# COMPACT_ATOMS: atom_id res chain seq x y z
N MET A 1 5.53 -26.82 11.17
CA MET A 1 4.07 -26.96 11.06
C MET A 1 3.67 -26.41 9.71
N HIS A 2 2.99 -27.23 8.90
CA HIS A 2 2.69 -26.99 7.49
C HIS A 2 1.81 -25.75 7.28
N ASP A 3 2.23 -24.87 6.36
CA ASP A 3 1.50 -23.70 5.82
C ASP A 3 0.37 -24.15 4.84
N GLU A 4 -0.16 -25.36 5.03
CA GLU A 4 -1.18 -25.97 4.17
C GLU A 4 -2.55 -25.38 4.51
N GLY A 5 -3.01 -24.43 3.70
CA GLY A 5 -4.30 -23.76 3.86
C GLY A 5 -4.25 -22.23 3.81
N VAL A 6 -3.06 -21.64 3.70
CA VAL A 6 -2.91 -20.18 3.59
C VAL A 6 -2.90 -19.74 2.12
N VAL A 7 -3.80 -18.83 1.75
CA VAL A 7 -3.82 -18.21 0.42
C VAL A 7 -2.80 -17.09 0.35
N LYS A 8 -1.90 -17.16 -0.64
CA LYS A 8 -0.85 -16.17 -0.85
C LYS A 8 -1.25 -15.20 -1.96
N TYR A 9 -1.22 -13.91 -1.65
CA TYR A 9 -1.51 -12.83 -2.59
C TYR A 9 -0.25 -12.08 -3.02
N SER A 10 -0.19 -11.68 -4.29
CA SER A 10 0.80 -10.74 -4.80
C SER A 10 0.13 -9.38 -5.02
N ILE A 11 0.84 -8.30 -4.69
CA ILE A 11 0.37 -6.94 -4.98
C ILE A 11 0.68 -6.61 -6.44
N ASN A 12 -0.33 -6.13 -7.19
CA ASN A 12 -0.15 -5.66 -8.55
C ASN A 12 0.24 -4.16 -8.53
N HIS A 13 1.53 -3.88 -8.38
CA HIS A 13 2.05 -2.51 -8.32
C HIS A 13 1.81 -1.69 -9.59
N THR A 14 1.79 -2.34 -10.76
CA THR A 14 1.45 -1.67 -12.02
C THR A 14 0.01 -1.17 -11.98
N ARG A 15 -0.93 -2.05 -11.62
CA ARG A 15 -2.35 -1.69 -11.52
C ARG A 15 -2.57 -0.63 -10.47
N MET A 16 -1.93 -0.75 -9.31
CA MET A 16 -2.02 0.25 -8.25
C MET A 16 -1.57 1.64 -8.70
N LYS A 17 -0.51 1.73 -9.51
CA LYS A 17 -0.07 3.00 -10.10
C LYS A 17 -1.08 3.54 -11.11
N GLU A 18 -1.67 2.69 -11.94
CA GLU A 18 -2.74 3.08 -12.86
C GLU A 18 -3.95 3.64 -12.10
N ARG A 19 -4.42 2.92 -11.06
CA ARG A 19 -5.56 3.34 -10.23
C ARG A 19 -5.30 4.62 -9.46
N ALA A 20 -4.09 4.81 -8.96
CA ALA A 20 -3.70 6.08 -8.34
C ALA A 20 -3.78 7.26 -9.33
N ASN A 21 -3.36 7.06 -10.59
CA ASN A 21 -3.52 8.08 -11.62
C ASN A 21 -4.98 8.32 -11.98
N GLU A 22 -5.79 7.27 -12.10
CA GLU A 22 -7.23 7.39 -12.38
C GLU A 22 -7.96 8.19 -11.30
N ILE A 23 -7.67 7.94 -10.01
CA ILE A 23 -8.24 8.71 -8.89
C ILE A 23 -7.91 10.20 -9.03
N ILE A 24 -6.63 10.54 -9.24
CA ILE A 24 -6.21 11.93 -9.37
C ILE A 24 -6.82 12.58 -10.62
N ASN A 25 -6.83 11.88 -11.75
CA ASN A 25 -7.43 12.39 -12.98
C ASN A 25 -8.93 12.60 -12.84
N GLN A 26 -9.64 11.73 -12.12
CA GLN A 26 -11.05 11.90 -11.85
C GLN A 26 -11.30 13.12 -10.94
N ILE A 27 -10.48 13.33 -9.90
CA ILE A 27 -10.55 14.55 -9.07
C ILE A 27 -10.37 15.80 -9.94
N GLU A 28 -9.34 15.83 -10.79
CA GLU A 28 -9.09 16.97 -11.69
C GLU A 28 -10.21 17.19 -12.70
N TYR A 29 -10.77 16.11 -13.24
CA TYR A 29 -11.89 16.17 -14.17
C TYR A 29 -13.13 16.79 -13.52
N GLU A 30 -13.46 16.38 -12.29
CA GLU A 30 -14.61 16.93 -11.56
C GLU A 30 -14.40 18.38 -11.14
N LEU A 31 -13.17 18.77 -10.74
CA LEU A 31 -12.82 20.17 -10.49
C LEU A 31 -12.94 21.04 -11.75
N GLY A 32 -12.74 20.45 -12.93
CA GLY A 32 -12.94 21.10 -14.23
C GLY A 32 -14.38 21.48 -14.56
N LYS A 33 -15.37 20.95 -13.83
CA LYS A 33 -16.80 21.22 -14.06
C LYS A 33 -17.27 22.45 -13.27
N GLU A 34 -18.33 23.11 -13.72
CA GLU A 34 -18.94 24.20 -12.94
C GLU A 34 -19.63 23.64 -11.68
N GLY A 35 -19.44 24.31 -10.54
CA GLY A 35 -20.11 23.94 -9.28
C GLY A 35 -19.47 22.79 -8.50
N PHE A 36 -18.16 22.60 -8.61
CA PHE A 36 -17.44 21.57 -7.87
C PHE A 36 -17.53 21.79 -6.35
N ASP A 37 -17.91 20.73 -5.63
CA ASP A 37 -17.79 20.64 -4.19
C ASP A 37 -17.22 19.27 -3.79
N TYR A 38 -16.73 19.18 -2.56
CA TYR A 38 -16.13 17.95 -2.06
C TYR A 38 -17.11 16.75 -2.17
N THR A 39 -18.37 16.96 -1.80
CA THR A 39 -19.40 15.92 -1.76
C THR A 39 -19.62 15.27 -3.12
N THR A 40 -19.68 16.07 -4.18
CA THR A 40 -19.87 15.58 -5.54
C THR A 40 -18.66 14.77 -6.00
N ILE A 41 -17.45 15.27 -5.75
CA ILE A 41 -16.20 14.58 -6.11
C ILE A 41 -16.09 13.26 -5.35
N SER A 42 -16.33 13.26 -4.04
CA SER A 42 -16.23 12.06 -3.19
C SER A 42 -17.24 11.00 -3.62
N ASN A 43 -18.49 11.39 -3.88
CA ASN A 43 -19.53 10.46 -4.33
C ASN A 43 -19.18 9.82 -5.68
N ASN A 44 -18.67 10.60 -6.63
CA ASN A 44 -18.26 10.09 -7.94
C ASN A 44 -17.06 9.12 -7.84
N LEU A 45 -16.12 9.38 -6.93
CA LEU A 45 -15.02 8.44 -6.65
C LEU A 45 -15.54 7.14 -6.02
N ILE A 46 -16.47 7.24 -5.06
CA ILE A 46 -17.05 6.08 -4.37
C ILE A 46 -17.88 5.22 -5.33
N LEU A 47 -18.63 5.83 -6.26
CA LEU A 47 -19.40 5.12 -7.28
C LEU A 47 -18.50 4.28 -8.21
N ASN A 48 -17.29 4.75 -8.51
CA ASN A 48 -16.32 4.04 -9.34
C ASN A 48 -15.37 3.15 -8.53
N LEU A 49 -15.58 3.00 -7.22
CA LEU A 49 -14.59 2.42 -6.34
C LEU A 49 -14.28 0.96 -6.66
N ASP A 50 -15.28 0.19 -7.07
CA ASP A 50 -15.09 -1.21 -7.43
C ASP A 50 -14.11 -1.34 -8.61
N GLN A 51 -14.19 -0.44 -9.59
CA GLN A 51 -13.21 -0.36 -10.67
C GLN A 51 -11.84 0.10 -10.13
N LEU A 52 -11.80 1.07 -9.21
CA LEU A 52 -10.56 1.63 -8.68
C LEU A 52 -9.75 0.64 -7.80
N ILE A 53 -10.40 -0.36 -7.22
CA ILE A 53 -9.75 -1.40 -6.39
C ILE A 53 -9.58 -2.74 -7.12
N ASP A 54 -10.10 -2.83 -8.34
CA ASP A 54 -10.03 -4.04 -9.14
C ASP A 54 -8.57 -4.39 -9.51
N ASP A 55 -8.28 -5.69 -9.48
CA ASP A 55 -6.97 -6.27 -9.79
C ASP A 55 -5.77 -5.72 -8.98
N LEU A 56 -6.00 -5.10 -7.81
CA LEU A 56 -4.90 -4.65 -6.93
C LEU A 56 -4.10 -5.81 -6.31
N ILE A 57 -4.75 -6.96 -6.16
CA ILE A 57 -4.14 -8.21 -5.67
C ILE A 57 -4.39 -9.34 -6.66
N SER A 58 -3.47 -10.30 -6.71
CA SER A 58 -3.62 -11.53 -7.47
C SER A 58 -3.22 -12.73 -6.62
N THR A 59 -3.85 -13.89 -6.88
CA THR A 59 -3.52 -15.16 -6.23
C THR A 59 -3.31 -16.23 -7.28
N THR A 60 -2.40 -17.16 -7.02
CA THR A 60 -2.17 -18.34 -7.87
C THR A 60 -3.15 -19.48 -7.57
N ALA A 61 -3.86 -19.42 -6.44
CA ALA A 61 -4.86 -20.40 -6.05
C ALA A 61 -6.25 -19.97 -6.54
N VAL A 62 -6.93 -20.83 -7.30
CA VAL A 62 -8.24 -20.53 -7.93
C VAL A 62 -9.31 -21.52 -7.45
N ASP A 63 -9.34 -21.82 -6.15
CA ASP A 63 -10.37 -22.68 -5.56
C ASP A 63 -11.49 -21.85 -4.90
N LYS A 64 -12.57 -22.51 -4.47
CA LYS A 64 -13.72 -21.83 -3.85
C LYS A 64 -13.34 -21.12 -2.54
N HIS A 65 -12.35 -21.62 -1.82
CA HIS A 65 -11.89 -21.03 -0.57
C HIS A 65 -11.10 -19.75 -0.83
N SER A 66 -10.19 -19.77 -1.82
CA SER A 66 -9.44 -18.59 -2.26
C SER A 66 -10.34 -17.54 -2.87
N ALA A 67 -11.40 -17.91 -3.59
CA ALA A 67 -12.38 -16.97 -4.11
C ALA A 67 -13.12 -16.23 -2.97
N HIS A 68 -13.55 -16.94 -1.92
CA HIS A 68 -14.20 -16.33 -0.76
C HIS A 68 -13.26 -15.36 -0.02
N LEU A 69 -12.04 -15.79 0.28
CA LEU A 69 -11.04 -14.94 0.94
C LEU A 69 -10.67 -13.72 0.09
N THR A 70 -10.60 -13.87 -1.24
CA THR A 70 -10.32 -12.74 -2.14
C THR A 70 -11.44 -11.71 -2.10
N HIS A 71 -12.69 -12.15 -2.07
CA HIS A 71 -13.83 -11.26 -1.92
C HIS A 71 -13.79 -10.52 -0.57
N GLU A 72 -13.43 -11.20 0.52
CA GLU A 72 -13.29 -10.59 1.84
C GLU A 72 -12.15 -9.56 1.88
N VAL A 73 -10.99 -9.87 1.29
CA VAL A 73 -9.87 -8.92 1.19
C VAL A 73 -10.27 -7.69 0.37
N ASN A 74 -10.89 -7.88 -0.80
CA ASN A 74 -11.36 -6.78 -1.64
C ASN A 74 -12.40 -5.91 -0.94
N HIS A 75 -13.30 -6.53 -0.16
CA HIS A 75 -14.25 -5.81 0.68
C HIS A 75 -13.53 -4.91 1.69
N TYR A 76 -12.51 -5.41 2.41
CA TYR A 76 -11.75 -4.57 3.34
C TYR A 76 -10.92 -3.47 2.64
N ILE A 77 -10.35 -3.74 1.47
CA ILE A 77 -9.69 -2.71 0.66
C ILE A 77 -10.69 -1.60 0.35
N ARG A 78 -11.90 -1.95 -0.09
CA ARG A 78 -12.98 -1.01 -0.38
C ARG A 78 -13.30 -0.14 0.83
N GLU A 79 -13.57 -0.74 1.99
CA GLU A 79 -13.87 -0.01 3.23
C GLU A 79 -12.76 0.99 3.59
N MET A 80 -11.50 0.56 3.51
CA MET A 80 -10.36 1.43 3.80
C MET A 80 -10.27 2.60 2.82
N VAL A 81 -10.47 2.36 1.52
CA VAL A 81 -10.44 3.43 0.52
C VAL A 81 -11.61 4.39 0.67
N VAL A 82 -12.83 3.90 0.98
CA VAL A 82 -13.96 4.78 1.34
C VAL A 82 -13.58 5.66 2.53
N TYR A 83 -13.02 5.10 3.60
CA TYR A 83 -12.57 5.87 4.75
C TYR A 83 -11.55 6.95 4.37
N LEU A 84 -10.57 6.61 3.52
CA LEU A 84 -9.56 7.55 3.04
C LEU A 84 -10.19 8.71 2.24
N ILE A 85 -11.23 8.43 1.45
CA ILE A 85 -11.99 9.41 0.67
C ILE A 85 -12.86 10.27 1.58
N GLU A 86 -13.59 9.69 2.54
CA GLU A 86 -14.62 10.37 3.33
C GLU A 86 -14.07 11.20 4.49
N THR A 87 -12.97 10.74 5.11
CA THR A 87 -12.44 11.31 6.35
C THR A 87 -10.91 11.34 6.41
N GLY A 88 -10.24 10.71 5.45
CA GLY A 88 -8.80 10.52 5.48
C GLY A 88 -7.98 11.46 4.59
N PRO A 89 -6.75 11.07 4.24
CA PRO A 89 -5.84 11.89 3.45
C PRO A 89 -6.29 12.21 2.03
N ILE A 90 -7.19 11.41 1.42
CA ILE A 90 -7.74 11.73 0.09
C ILE A 90 -8.74 12.87 0.20
N ARG A 91 -9.57 12.92 1.27
CA ARG A 91 -10.40 14.09 1.57
C ARG A 91 -9.60 15.38 1.64
N ALA A 92 -8.58 15.40 2.50
CA ALA A 92 -7.73 16.58 2.69
C ALA A 92 -7.05 17.03 1.38
N MET A 93 -6.75 16.07 0.49
CA MET A 93 -6.22 16.36 -0.84
C MET A 93 -7.27 17.01 -1.74
N ILE A 94 -8.51 16.50 -1.77
CA ILE A 94 -9.62 17.09 -2.55
C ILE A 94 -9.90 18.51 -2.04
N GLU A 95 -10.07 18.68 -0.73
CA GLU A 95 -10.31 19.99 -0.10
C GLU A 95 -9.19 20.99 -0.45
N SER A 96 -7.91 20.58 -0.32
CA SER A 96 -6.78 21.42 -0.72
C SER A 96 -6.78 21.79 -2.20
N ARG A 97 -7.28 20.92 -3.08
CA ARG A 97 -7.39 21.20 -4.52
C ARG A 97 -8.53 22.15 -4.83
N ILE A 98 -9.68 22.01 -4.16
CA ILE A 98 -10.79 22.97 -4.23
C ILE A 98 -10.29 24.37 -3.82
N ASP A 99 -9.62 24.48 -2.67
CA ASP A 99 -9.12 25.76 -2.14
C ASP A 99 -8.07 26.43 -3.03
N SER A 100 -7.39 25.65 -3.89
CA SER A 100 -6.31 26.14 -4.75
C SER A 100 -6.64 26.04 -6.25
N TYR A 101 -7.90 25.81 -6.61
CA TYR A 101 -8.30 25.53 -7.99
C TYR A 101 -7.93 26.67 -8.95
N ASP A 102 -8.17 27.92 -8.56
CA ASP A 102 -7.86 29.11 -9.36
C ASP A 102 -6.38 29.25 -9.73
N LYS A 103 -5.49 28.56 -9.00
CA LYS A 103 -4.04 28.67 -9.17
C LYS A 103 -3.47 27.68 -10.19
N LYS A 104 -4.29 26.78 -10.75
CA LYS A 104 -3.93 25.63 -11.59
C LYS A 104 -2.85 24.73 -10.96
N ALA A 105 -3.12 23.44 -10.84
CA ALA A 105 -2.15 22.52 -10.24
C ALA A 105 -0.85 22.48 -11.08
N SER A 106 0.30 22.70 -10.44
CA SER A 106 1.59 22.42 -11.08
C SER A 106 1.73 20.91 -11.36
N SER A 107 2.37 20.53 -12.47
CA SER A 107 2.64 19.14 -12.83
C SER A 107 3.36 18.38 -11.70
N GLN A 108 4.24 19.06 -10.96
CA GLN A 108 4.96 18.51 -9.81
C GLN A 108 4.04 18.18 -8.62
N LYS A 109 3.00 19.00 -8.36
CA LYS A 109 2.00 18.72 -7.31
C LYS A 109 1.18 17.48 -7.68
N THR A 110 0.76 17.36 -8.94
CA THR A 110 0.02 16.19 -9.44
C THR A 110 0.83 14.90 -9.34
N SER A 111 2.10 14.89 -9.73
CA SER A 111 2.95 13.70 -9.58
C SER A 111 3.13 13.27 -8.11
N ARG A 112 3.26 14.24 -7.18
CA ARG A 112 3.35 13.94 -5.75
C ARG A 112 2.05 13.35 -5.21
N ASP A 113 0.91 13.88 -5.63
CA ASP A 113 -0.39 13.39 -5.20
C ASP A 113 -0.65 11.96 -5.70
N VAL A 114 -0.27 11.65 -6.95
CA VAL A 114 -0.31 10.28 -7.49
C VAL A 114 0.54 9.32 -6.64
N ALA A 115 1.79 9.70 -6.31
CA ALA A 115 2.65 8.88 -5.46
C ALA A 115 2.03 8.65 -4.07
N ARG A 116 1.40 9.68 -3.50
CA ARG A 116 0.74 9.59 -2.21
C ARG A 116 -0.50 8.68 -2.25
N VAL A 117 -1.35 8.79 -3.27
CA VAL A 117 -2.50 7.88 -3.44
C VAL A 117 -2.02 6.45 -3.63
N TYR A 118 -0.96 6.22 -4.41
CA TYR A 118 -0.33 4.91 -4.55
C TYR A 118 0.08 4.31 -3.20
N GLU A 119 0.76 5.06 -2.34
CA GLU A 119 1.16 4.59 -1.00
C GLU A 119 -0.06 4.25 -0.13
N LEU A 120 -1.13 5.05 -0.19
CA LEU A 120 -2.36 4.81 0.54
C LEU A 120 -3.08 3.54 0.07
N LEU A 121 -3.14 3.31 -1.24
CA LEU A 121 -3.67 2.07 -1.82
C LEU A 121 -2.82 0.87 -1.40
N ASN A 122 -1.49 1.00 -1.46
CA ASN A 122 -0.57 -0.06 -1.05
C ASN A 122 -0.79 -0.44 0.42
N ASN A 123 -0.84 0.56 1.30
CA ASN A 123 -1.07 0.34 2.72
C ASN A 123 -2.45 -0.30 2.99
N SER A 124 -3.48 0.11 2.25
CA SER A 124 -4.82 -0.47 2.35
C SER A 124 -4.81 -1.96 1.98
N VAL A 125 -4.11 -2.33 0.90
CA VAL A 125 -3.92 -3.74 0.51
C VAL A 125 -3.17 -4.52 1.58
N HIS A 126 -2.06 -3.98 2.10
CA HIS A 126 -1.30 -4.63 3.17
C HIS A 126 -2.16 -4.89 4.42
N LEU A 127 -2.89 -3.88 4.89
CA LEU A 127 -3.74 -3.99 6.06
C LEU A 127 -4.91 -4.94 5.83
N ALA A 128 -5.55 -4.89 4.67
CA ALA A 128 -6.67 -5.77 4.33
C ALA A 128 -6.25 -7.24 4.30
N VAL A 129 -5.13 -7.57 3.66
CA VAL A 129 -4.61 -8.95 3.67
C VAL A 129 -4.23 -9.38 5.10
N HIS A 130 -3.61 -8.53 5.90
CA HIS A 130 -3.31 -8.88 7.30
C HIS A 130 -4.56 -9.07 8.18
N LYS A 131 -5.68 -8.45 7.82
CA LYS A 131 -6.94 -8.52 8.57
C LYS A 131 -7.71 -9.82 8.31
N VAL A 132 -7.57 -10.42 7.12
CA VAL A 132 -8.31 -11.63 6.73
C VAL A 132 -7.54 -12.89 7.17
N PRO A 133 -8.07 -13.68 8.12
CA PRO A 133 -7.43 -14.92 8.55
C PRO A 133 -7.26 -15.91 7.40
N GLY A 134 -6.16 -16.67 7.39
CA GLY A 134 -5.89 -17.62 6.30
C GLY A 134 -5.31 -16.98 5.04
N THR A 135 -4.97 -15.69 5.07
CA THR A 135 -4.32 -15.00 3.96
C THR A 135 -2.95 -14.46 4.34
N LYS A 136 -2.03 -14.38 3.37
CA LYS A 136 -0.71 -13.75 3.51
C LYS A 136 -0.34 -13.03 2.22
N LEU A 137 0.44 -11.97 2.33
CA LEU A 137 1.16 -11.45 1.17
C LEU A 137 2.35 -12.37 0.86
N GLY A 138 2.50 -12.70 -0.42
CA GLY A 138 3.71 -13.30 -0.96
C GLY A 138 4.93 -12.42 -0.65
N SER A 139 6.12 -13.03 -0.66
CA SER A 139 7.37 -12.39 -0.26
C SER A 139 7.47 -10.94 -0.76
N ILE A 140 7.54 -10.03 0.21
CA ILE A 140 7.66 -8.58 0.03
C ILE A 140 8.74 -8.32 -1.02
N SER A 141 8.35 -7.71 -2.14
CA SER A 141 9.33 -7.18 -3.08
C SER A 141 10.24 -6.22 -2.31
N VAL A 142 11.55 -6.44 -2.46
CA VAL A 142 12.66 -5.75 -1.81
C VAL A 142 12.62 -4.21 -1.99
N PHE A 143 11.71 -3.72 -2.84
CA PHE A 143 11.54 -2.34 -3.26
C PHE A 143 10.39 -1.57 -2.58
N THR A 144 9.70 -2.13 -1.58
CA THR A 144 8.75 -1.34 -0.76
C THR A 144 9.49 -0.38 0.17
N ILE A 145 8.88 0.76 0.54
CA ILE A 145 9.48 1.73 1.48
C ILE A 145 9.87 1.04 2.81
N SER A 146 9.04 0.12 3.29
CA SER A 146 9.36 -0.71 4.46
C SER A 146 10.58 -1.62 4.24
N GLY A 147 10.77 -2.15 3.03
CA GLY A 147 11.99 -2.86 2.62
C GLY A 147 13.22 -1.96 2.60
N VAL A 148 13.09 -0.74 2.04
CA VAL A 148 14.18 0.26 2.05
C VAL A 148 14.55 0.66 3.49
N VAL A 149 13.55 0.84 4.37
CA VAL A 149 13.78 1.10 5.80
C VAL A 149 14.48 -0.08 6.47
N TYR A 150 14.09 -1.32 6.16
CA TYR A 150 14.76 -2.52 6.68
C TYR A 150 16.23 -2.58 6.24
N TRP A 151 16.53 -2.30 4.97
CA TRP A 151 17.90 -2.25 4.46
C TRP A 151 18.70 -1.08 5.02
N LEU A 152 18.07 0.07 5.26
CA LEU A 152 18.69 1.20 5.94
C LEU A 152 19.06 0.86 7.38
N ILE A 153 18.16 0.22 8.13
CA ILE A 153 18.42 -0.25 9.49
C ILE A 153 19.57 -1.27 9.48
N LEU A 154 19.53 -2.25 8.57
CA LEU A 154 20.59 -3.25 8.43
C LEU A 154 21.95 -2.61 8.09
N SER A 155 21.96 -1.64 7.18
CA SER A 155 23.17 -0.91 6.79
C SER A 155 23.72 -0.09 7.96
N LEU A 156 22.85 0.56 8.74
CA LEU A 156 23.23 1.31 9.95
C LEU A 156 23.81 0.38 11.03
N ILE A 157 23.24 -0.81 11.22
CA ILE A 157 23.76 -1.83 12.16
C ILE A 157 25.17 -2.27 11.73
N ILE A 158 25.38 -2.55 10.44
CA ILE A 158 26.71 -2.92 9.91
C ILE A 158 27.71 -1.79 10.12
N ILE A 159 27.35 -0.54 9.81
CA ILE A 159 28.21 0.64 10.02
C ILE A 159 28.54 0.80 11.52
N PHE A 160 27.56 0.63 12.40
CA PHE A 160 27.75 0.72 13.86
C PHE A 160 28.74 -0.33 14.35
N ILE A 161 28.60 -1.60 13.91
CA ILE A 161 29.49 -2.70 14.27
C ILE A 161 30.92 -2.44 13.79
N VAL A 162 31.10 -2.01 12.54
CA VAL A 162 32.43 -1.68 11.97
C VAL A 162 33.07 -0.51 12.70
N ARG A 163 32.31 0.54 13.01
CA ARG A 163 32.79 1.75 13.67
C ARG A 163 33.20 1.53 15.13
N TRP A 164 32.62 0.54 15.81
CA TRP A 164 32.93 0.19 17.20
C TRP A 164 34.02 -0.88 17.34
N GLY A 165 34.56 -1.39 16.23
CA GLY A 165 35.67 -2.36 16.26
C GLY A 165 35.30 -3.69 16.93
N ILE A 166 34.01 -4.05 16.92
CA ILE A 166 33.53 -5.32 17.47
C ILE A 166 34.11 -6.45 16.63
N SER A 167 34.77 -7.40 17.29
CA SER A 167 35.47 -8.50 16.62
C SER A 167 34.51 -9.38 15.81
N VAL A 168 35.01 -9.91 14.68
CA VAL A 168 34.27 -10.75 13.73
C VAL A 168 33.59 -11.97 14.39
N GLY A 169 34.11 -12.43 15.53
CA GLY A 169 33.54 -13.53 16.30
C GLY A 169 32.23 -13.18 17.04
N GLU A 170 32.08 -11.93 17.50
CA GLU A 170 30.95 -11.51 18.33
C GLU A 170 29.71 -11.18 17.48
N TYR A 171 29.89 -10.67 16.26
CA TYR A 171 28.75 -10.45 15.35
C TYR A 171 28.10 -11.76 14.89
N LYS A 172 28.85 -12.86 14.76
CA LYS A 172 28.28 -14.17 14.36
C LYS A 172 27.31 -14.70 15.41
N LEU A 173 27.58 -14.44 16.69
CA LEU A 173 26.68 -14.79 17.79
C LEU A 173 25.44 -13.90 17.79
N PHE A 174 25.60 -12.60 17.54
CA PHE A 174 24.47 -11.67 17.44
C PHE A 174 23.55 -11.97 16.25
N ILE A 175 24.11 -12.18 15.06
CA ILE A 175 23.36 -12.54 13.85
C ILE A 175 22.70 -13.91 13.99
N ASN A 176 23.37 -14.90 14.57
CA ASN A 176 22.75 -16.22 14.83
C ASN A 176 21.64 -16.15 15.90
N GLY A 177 21.78 -15.27 16.89
CA GLY A 177 20.74 -15.00 17.89
C GLY A 177 19.54 -14.30 17.26
N PHE A 178 19.77 -13.28 16.43
CA PHE A 178 18.73 -12.55 15.72
C PHE A 178 18.02 -13.42 14.66
N MET A 179 18.76 -14.20 13.87
CA MET A 179 18.20 -15.18 12.91
C MET A 179 17.42 -16.29 13.62
N GLY A 180 17.85 -16.70 14.81
CA GLY A 180 17.11 -17.63 15.67
C GLY A 180 15.81 -17.03 16.22
N TYR A 181 15.83 -15.74 16.58
CA TYR A 181 14.66 -15.01 17.07
C TYR A 181 13.63 -14.72 15.97
N VAL A 182 14.08 -14.53 14.73
CA VAL A 182 13.25 -14.26 13.54
C VAL A 182 12.79 -15.56 12.84
N GLY A 183 13.13 -16.74 13.38
CA GLY A 183 12.67 -18.02 12.84
C GLY A 183 13.31 -18.43 11.51
N LEU A 184 14.46 -17.84 11.16
CA LEU A 184 15.25 -18.13 9.95
C LEU A 184 16.42 -19.08 10.22
N LYS A 185 16.34 -19.87 11.30
CA LYS A 185 17.27 -21.00 11.51
C LYS A 185 16.69 -22.24 10.85
N HIS A 186 17.48 -22.79 9.94
CA HIS A 186 17.19 -24.01 9.18
C HIS A 186 16.83 -25.19 10.08
#